data_AF-A0AAV9ZIC0-F1
#
_entry.id   AF-A0AAV9ZIC0-F1
#
_cell.length_a   1.000
_cell.length_b   1.000
_cell.length_c   1.000
_cell.angle_alpha   90.00
_cell.angle_beta   90.00
_cell.angle_gamma   90.00
#
_symmetry.space_group_name_H-M   'P 1'
#
loop_
_entity.id
_entity.type
_entity.pdbx_description
1 polymer ?
#
loop_
_entity_poly.entity_id
_entity_poly.type
_entity_poly.pdbx_seq_one_letter_code
_entity_poly.pdbx_strand_id
1 'polypeptide(L)'
;MANRPALNLLAAFIAAPNARSASSLVEIPALHETGCCYGLPKIRERPYYSNLKHDFYSQYGERRLTGGIMCMWCTHSICYGFHCIPKGEGRNDVFSALLTRWETVPKRVIYDFACALGPYCMTREPEFFANTQFLIDDFHSVGHTNCSPAAFLKTHCNVDARLSYINSSAGECENSGLGRIRKL
;
A
#
# COMPACT_ATOMS: atom_id res chain seq x y z
N MET A 1 -3.54 -27.00 -4.98
CA MET A 1 -2.42 -26.28 -5.62
C MET A 1 -2.98 -25.46 -6.77
N ALA A 2 -3.27 -24.17 -6.54
CA ALA A 2 -3.75 -23.30 -7.61
C ALA A 2 -2.54 -22.64 -8.28
N ASN A 3 -2.35 -22.90 -9.57
CA ASN A 3 -1.37 -22.27 -10.42
C ASN A 3 -1.68 -20.77 -10.50
N ARG A 4 -0.86 -19.89 -9.86
CA ARG A 4 -1.12 -18.43 -9.76
C ARG A 4 -0.10 -17.59 -10.56
N PRO A 5 0.02 -17.75 -11.89
CA PRO A 5 0.89 -16.88 -12.71
C PRO A 5 0.44 -15.42 -12.71
N ALA A 6 -0.80 -15.11 -12.29
CA ALA A 6 -1.35 -13.76 -12.23
C ALA A 6 -0.76 -12.87 -11.13
N LEU A 7 -0.19 -13.44 -10.04
CA LEU A 7 0.34 -12.63 -8.93
C LEU A 7 1.67 -11.94 -9.26
N ASN A 8 2.42 -12.45 -10.25
CA ASN A 8 3.77 -11.98 -10.61
C ASN A 8 3.77 -10.81 -11.62
N LEU A 9 2.59 -10.43 -12.13
CA LEU A 9 2.40 -9.31 -13.08
C LEU A 9 1.67 -8.12 -12.45
N LEU A 10 1.41 -8.18 -11.14
CA LEU A 10 0.54 -7.23 -10.49
C LEU A 10 1.17 -5.84 -10.36
N ALA A 11 0.38 -4.81 -10.68
CA ALA A 11 0.47 -3.58 -9.92
C ALA A 11 -0.44 -3.72 -8.69
N ALA A 12 0.06 -3.39 -7.51
CA ALA A 12 -0.77 -3.25 -6.32
C ALA A 12 -1.20 -1.79 -6.20
N PHE A 13 -2.51 -1.52 -6.20
CA PHE A 13 -3.01 -0.21 -5.78
C PHE A 13 -3.19 -0.20 -4.29
N ILE A 14 -2.73 0.89 -3.71
CA ILE A 14 -2.88 1.15 -2.30
C ILE A 14 -3.53 2.51 -2.25
N ALA A 15 -4.74 2.54 -1.69
CA ALA A 15 -5.46 3.78 -1.53
C ALA A 15 -5.45 4.19 -0.07
N ALA A 16 -5.35 5.49 0.14
CA ALA A 16 -5.32 6.12 1.45
C ALA A 16 -6.53 5.75 2.33
N PRO A 17 -6.36 5.62 3.65
CA PRO A 17 -7.44 5.32 4.57
C PRO A 17 -8.43 6.48 4.60
N ASN A 18 -9.68 6.17 4.30
CA ASN A 18 -10.78 7.14 4.28
C ASN A 18 -11.88 6.82 5.31
N ALA A 19 -11.57 6.05 6.36
CA ALA A 19 -12.52 5.70 7.42
C ALA A 19 -12.04 6.18 8.79
N ARG A 20 -12.63 7.25 9.33
CA ARG A 20 -12.34 7.70 10.70
C ARG A 20 -12.65 6.60 11.72
N SER A 21 -11.62 5.91 12.22
CA SER A 21 -11.65 4.85 13.25
C SER A 21 -12.15 3.48 12.76
N ALA A 22 -11.22 2.55 12.57
CA ALA A 22 -11.47 1.17 12.15
C ALA A 22 -11.61 0.18 13.33
N SER A 23 -11.70 0.66 14.57
CA SER A 23 -11.63 -0.18 15.78
C SER A 23 -12.89 -1.01 16.08
N SER A 24 -14.03 -0.78 15.42
CA SER A 24 -15.30 -1.49 15.71
C SER A 24 -15.81 -2.39 14.58
N LEU A 25 -14.97 -2.66 13.56
CA LEU A 25 -15.40 -3.36 12.35
C LEU A 25 -15.28 -4.89 12.45
N VAL A 26 -16.22 -5.54 13.15
CA VAL A 26 -16.62 -6.97 12.93
C VAL A 26 -15.83 -8.06 13.67
N GLU A 27 -16.60 -9.07 14.13
CA GLU A 27 -16.26 -10.34 14.80
C GLU A 27 -15.37 -11.30 13.96
N ILE A 28 -14.31 -10.81 13.33
CA ILE A 28 -13.28 -11.64 12.71
C ILE A 28 -12.12 -11.74 13.70
N PRO A 29 -11.81 -12.92 14.28
CA PRO A 29 -10.79 -13.05 15.33
C PRO A 29 -9.42 -12.47 14.94
N ALA A 30 -8.99 -12.67 13.70
CA ALA A 30 -7.73 -12.13 13.18
C ALA A 30 -7.69 -10.58 13.17
N LEU A 31 -8.85 -9.93 13.05
CA LEU A 31 -8.96 -8.48 13.02
C LEU A 31 -8.85 -7.88 14.43
N HIS A 32 -9.39 -8.57 15.44
CA HIS A 32 -9.32 -8.13 16.84
C HIS A 32 -7.88 -8.13 17.37
N GLU A 33 -7.04 -9.07 16.90
CA GLU A 33 -5.65 -9.19 17.32
C GLU A 33 -4.68 -8.34 16.50
N THR A 34 -4.89 -8.24 15.18
CA THR A 34 -3.88 -7.66 14.28
C THR A 34 -4.30 -6.39 13.57
N GLY A 35 -5.59 -6.05 13.58
CA GLY A 35 -6.14 -4.98 12.74
C GLY A 35 -5.96 -5.23 11.24
N CYS A 36 -5.67 -6.46 10.80
CA CYS A 36 -5.41 -6.78 9.41
C CYS A 36 -6.29 -7.95 8.95
N CYS A 37 -6.76 -7.93 7.70
CA CYS A 37 -7.45 -9.06 7.10
C CYS A 37 -7.00 -9.24 5.65
N TYR A 38 -6.42 -10.40 5.34
CA TYR A 38 -5.90 -10.73 4.02
C TYR A 38 -6.39 -12.09 3.56
N GLY A 39 -6.78 -12.18 2.28
CA GLY A 39 -6.97 -13.47 1.62
C GLY A 39 -5.64 -14.21 1.36
N LEU A 40 -4.51 -13.49 1.44
CA LEU A 40 -3.16 -14.04 1.38
C LEU A 40 -2.68 -14.44 2.78
N PRO A 41 -2.13 -15.66 2.97
CA PRO A 41 -1.58 -16.06 4.25
C PRO A 41 -0.39 -15.18 4.63
N LYS A 42 -0.13 -15.06 5.93
CA LYS A 42 1.14 -14.52 6.41
C LYS A 42 2.21 -15.58 6.15
N ILE A 43 3.13 -15.33 5.24
CA ILE A 43 4.14 -16.32 4.82
C ILE A 43 5.51 -16.07 5.45
N ARG A 44 5.73 -14.88 6.01
CA ARG A 44 6.96 -14.55 6.75
C ARG A 44 6.71 -13.50 7.81
N GLU A 45 7.55 -13.54 8.83
CA GLU A 45 7.64 -12.48 9.83
C GLU A 45 8.44 -11.30 9.31
N ARG A 46 8.12 -10.11 9.85
CA ARG A 46 8.88 -8.91 9.53
C ARG A 46 10.18 -8.90 10.36
N PRO A 47 11.35 -8.72 9.73
CA PRO A 47 12.60 -8.56 10.47
C PRO A 47 12.62 -7.29 11.33
N TYR A 48 13.37 -7.35 12.43
CA TYR A 48 13.67 -6.20 13.26
C TYR A 48 14.93 -5.50 12.74
N TYR A 49 14.83 -4.23 12.36
CA TYR A 49 15.93 -3.47 11.76
C TYR A 49 16.69 -2.66 12.83
N SER A 50 17.50 -3.33 13.63
CA SER A 50 18.23 -2.72 14.77
C SER A 50 19.12 -1.54 14.41
N ASN A 51 19.66 -1.51 13.18
CA ASN A 51 20.63 -0.52 12.74
C ASN A 51 20.00 0.74 12.11
N LEU A 52 18.67 0.76 11.91
CA LEU A 52 17.97 1.92 11.35
C LEU A 52 17.52 2.84 12.50
N LYS A 53 18.30 3.88 12.78
CA LYS A 53 18.10 4.80 13.92
C LYS A 53 16.86 5.69 13.86
N HIS A 54 16.05 5.62 12.82
CA HIS A 54 14.77 6.33 12.76
C HIS A 54 13.76 5.51 11.96
N ASP A 55 12.75 4.98 12.65
CA ASP A 55 11.45 4.89 12.02
C ASP A 55 10.98 6.33 11.81
N PHE A 56 10.95 6.79 10.55
CA PHE A 56 10.41 8.08 10.12
C PHE A 56 8.88 8.20 10.37
N TYR A 57 8.40 7.58 11.44
CA TYR A 57 7.03 7.55 11.93
C TYR A 57 6.71 8.84 12.68
N SER A 58 7.67 9.39 13.43
CA SER A 58 7.42 10.49 14.38
C SER A 58 7.07 11.83 13.72
N GLN A 59 7.54 12.12 12.51
CA GLN A 59 7.32 13.43 11.88
C GLN A 59 5.93 13.62 11.28
N TYR A 60 5.17 12.55 11.01
CA TYR A 60 3.86 12.65 10.36
C TYR A 60 2.67 12.54 11.34
N GLY A 61 2.90 11.97 12.54
CA GLY A 61 1.90 11.94 13.61
C GLY A 61 1.49 13.34 14.12
N GLU A 62 2.32 14.36 13.90
CA GLU A 62 2.02 15.75 14.28
C GLU A 62 0.91 16.39 13.42
N ARG A 63 0.64 15.84 12.22
CA ARG A 63 -0.32 16.42 11.27
C ARG A 63 -1.73 15.83 11.35
N ARG A 64 -2.26 15.48 12.53
CA ARG A 64 -3.69 15.07 12.73
C ARG A 64 -4.25 14.10 11.66
N LEU A 65 -3.42 13.25 11.06
CA LEU A 65 -3.85 12.34 10.01
C LEU A 65 -4.76 11.31 10.65
N THR A 66 -6.03 11.30 10.26
CA THR A 66 -7.01 10.36 10.79
C THR A 66 -6.64 8.96 10.31
N GLY A 67 -6.63 7.99 11.23
CA GLY A 67 -6.55 6.58 10.86
C GLY A 67 -7.74 6.14 9.99
N GLY A 68 -7.63 4.95 9.39
CA GLY A 68 -8.71 4.29 8.65
C GLY A 68 -8.30 2.98 7.99
N ILE A 69 -8.94 2.60 6.89
CA ILE A 69 -8.69 1.30 6.26
C ILE A 69 -7.88 1.48 4.98
N MET A 70 -6.69 0.89 4.95
CA MET A 70 -5.87 0.79 3.75
C MET A 70 -6.12 -0.56 3.09
N CYS A 71 -6.68 -0.57 1.89
CA CYS A 71 -6.90 -1.79 1.10
C CYS A 71 -5.79 -1.99 0.07
N MET A 72 -5.50 -3.27 -0.21
CA MET A 72 -4.58 -3.72 -1.24
C MET A 72 -5.37 -4.30 -2.39
N TRP A 73 -5.28 -3.66 -3.56
CA TRP A 73 -6.04 -4.05 -4.74
C TRP A 73 -5.10 -4.48 -5.87
N CYS A 74 -5.59 -5.34 -6.76
CA CYS A 74 -4.94 -5.58 -8.04
C CYS A 74 -5.48 -4.63 -9.12
N THR A 75 -4.81 -4.60 -10.28
CA THR A 75 -5.26 -3.82 -11.46
C THR A 75 -6.61 -4.25 -12.05
N HIS A 76 -7.16 -5.37 -11.60
CA HIS A 76 -8.46 -5.89 -12.01
C HIS A 76 -9.57 -5.57 -10.99
N SER A 77 -9.33 -4.65 -10.05
CA SER A 77 -10.33 -4.27 -9.03
C SER A 77 -10.67 -5.39 -8.03
N ILE A 78 -9.71 -6.29 -7.77
CA ILE A 78 -9.88 -7.36 -6.76
C ILE A 78 -9.14 -6.96 -5.49
N CYS A 79 -9.85 -6.86 -4.38
CA CYS A 79 -9.27 -6.64 -3.04
C CYS A 79 -8.61 -7.92 -2.53
N TYR A 80 -7.33 -7.83 -2.19
CA TYR A 80 -6.59 -8.93 -1.57
C TYR A 80 -6.61 -8.89 -0.05
N GLY A 81 -6.93 -7.74 0.51
CA GLY A 81 -7.00 -7.53 1.95
C GLY A 81 -6.85 -6.08 2.34
N PHE A 82 -6.83 -5.84 3.64
CA PHE A 82 -6.74 -4.51 4.21
C PHE A 82 -5.99 -4.47 5.55
N HIS A 83 -5.49 -3.28 5.89
CA HIS A 83 -5.05 -2.89 7.23
C HIS A 83 -5.97 -1.81 7.79
N CYS A 84 -6.33 -1.98 9.05
CA CYS A 84 -6.85 -0.94 9.91
C CYS A 84 -5.66 -0.15 10.47
N ILE A 85 -5.51 1.09 10.03
CA ILE A 85 -4.48 2.02 10.46
C ILE A 85 -5.08 2.91 11.56
N PRO A 86 -4.67 2.78 12.83
CA PRO A 86 -5.29 3.53 13.92
C PRO A 86 -4.80 4.98 14.02
N LYS A 87 -3.54 5.26 13.61
CA LYS A 87 -2.86 6.54 13.85
C LYS A 87 -2.17 7.05 12.59
N GLY A 88 -2.98 7.43 11.60
CA GLY A 88 -2.53 8.08 10.36
C GLY A 88 -1.81 7.14 9.40
N GLU A 89 -2.08 7.31 8.11
CA GLU A 89 -1.45 6.51 7.07
C GLU A 89 0.07 6.69 7.03
N GLY A 90 0.79 5.62 6.69
CA GLY A 90 2.21 5.71 6.40
C GLY A 90 2.73 4.61 5.49
N ARG A 91 4.06 4.55 5.41
CA ARG A 91 4.81 3.55 4.62
C ARG A 91 4.84 2.19 5.31
N ASN A 92 4.65 2.17 6.62
CA ASN A 92 4.88 1.03 7.47
C ASN A 92 3.86 -0.09 7.25
N ASP A 93 2.59 0.27 7.15
CA ASP A 93 1.49 -0.68 6.92
C ASP A 93 1.61 -1.29 5.53
N VAL A 94 1.87 -0.46 4.52
CA VAL A 94 2.15 -0.93 3.15
C VAL A 94 3.34 -1.87 3.10
N PHE A 95 4.47 -1.47 3.67
CA PHE A 95 5.68 -2.27 3.71
C PHE A 95 5.41 -3.62 4.39
N SER A 96 4.72 -3.61 5.52
CA SER A 96 4.39 -4.81 6.28
C SER A 96 3.48 -5.74 5.48
N ALA A 97 2.50 -5.20 4.76
CA ALA A 97 1.65 -5.98 3.85
C ALA A 97 2.49 -6.66 2.77
N LEU A 98 3.27 -5.88 2.02
CA LEU A 98 4.08 -6.37 0.90
C LEU A 98 5.06 -7.44 1.35
N LEU A 99 5.79 -7.20 2.43
CA LEU A 99 6.81 -8.12 2.91
C LEU A 99 6.22 -9.41 3.46
N THR A 100 5.12 -9.34 4.23
CA THR A 100 4.62 -10.52 4.97
C THR A 100 3.65 -11.38 4.19
N ARG A 101 3.03 -10.85 3.12
CA ARG A 101 1.95 -11.53 2.38
C ARG A 101 2.34 -11.99 0.97
N TRP A 102 3.39 -11.44 0.37
CA TRP A 102 3.82 -11.80 -0.99
C TRP A 102 5.10 -12.61 -0.99
N GLU A 103 5.07 -13.77 -1.64
CA GLU A 103 6.27 -14.60 -1.84
C GLU A 103 7.30 -13.84 -2.67
N THR A 104 6.85 -13.28 -3.80
CA THR A 104 7.57 -12.31 -4.61
C THR A 104 6.75 -11.02 -4.66
N VAL A 105 7.39 -9.90 -4.36
CA VAL A 105 6.75 -8.59 -4.40
C VAL A 105 6.20 -8.27 -5.80
N PRO A 106 5.07 -7.55 -5.91
CA PRO A 106 4.57 -7.06 -7.19
C PRO A 106 5.63 -6.25 -7.94
N LYS A 107 5.69 -6.39 -9.27
CA LYS A 107 6.61 -5.60 -10.12
C LYS A 107 6.35 -4.11 -10.01
N ARG A 108 5.12 -3.72 -9.69
CA ARG A 108 4.72 -2.32 -9.53
C ARG A 108 3.86 -2.16 -8.28
N VAL A 109 4.12 -1.09 -7.54
CA VAL A 109 3.29 -0.66 -6.42
C VAL A 109 2.89 0.77 -6.72
N ILE A 110 1.59 1.00 -6.88
CA ILE A 110 1.01 2.30 -7.17
C ILE A 110 0.31 2.78 -5.92
N TYR A 111 0.78 3.92 -5.41
CA TYR A 111 0.39 4.42 -4.10
C TYR A 111 0.63 5.92 -4.00
N ASP A 112 -0.30 6.66 -3.42
CA ASP A 112 -0.24 8.12 -3.27
C ASP A 112 1.08 8.55 -2.60
N PHE A 113 1.57 7.79 -1.62
CA PHE A 113 2.83 8.06 -0.93
C PHE A 113 4.02 7.18 -1.39
N ALA A 114 3.98 6.70 -2.64
CA ALA A 114 5.01 5.83 -3.23
C ALA A 114 6.42 6.44 -3.20
N CYS A 115 6.54 7.76 -3.37
CA CYS A 115 7.84 8.45 -3.40
C CYS A 115 8.66 8.26 -2.12
N ALA A 116 7.99 8.12 -0.98
CA ALA A 116 8.64 7.89 0.30
C ALA A 116 8.64 6.39 0.66
N LEU A 117 7.69 5.61 0.13
CA LEU A 117 7.64 4.17 0.30
C LEU A 117 8.82 3.46 -0.37
N GLY A 118 9.16 3.81 -1.61
CA GLY A 118 10.25 3.16 -2.34
C GLY A 118 11.58 3.18 -1.58
N PRO A 119 12.10 4.36 -1.18
CA PRO A 119 13.31 4.45 -0.36
C PRO A 119 13.18 3.70 0.98
N TYR A 120 12.00 3.71 1.60
CA TYR A 120 11.74 3.00 2.86
C TYR A 120 11.87 1.48 2.69
N CYS A 121 11.31 0.93 1.61
CA CYS A 121 11.42 -0.48 1.23
C CYS A 121 12.86 -0.85 0.91
N MET A 122 13.53 -0.09 0.03
CA MET A 122 14.89 -0.37 -0.43
C MET A 122 15.94 -0.26 0.68
N THR A 123 15.73 0.60 1.68
CA THR A 123 16.63 0.73 2.83
C THR A 123 16.55 -0.46 3.78
N ARG A 124 15.41 -1.16 3.80
CA ARG A 124 15.14 -2.27 4.72
C ARG A 124 15.39 -3.62 4.07
N GLU A 125 14.84 -3.82 2.88
CA GLU A 125 14.82 -5.12 2.18
C GLU A 125 15.21 -4.95 0.70
N PRO A 126 16.43 -4.47 0.39
CA PRO A 126 16.83 -4.10 -0.96
C PRO A 126 16.74 -5.28 -1.96
N GLU A 127 17.12 -6.49 -1.54
CA GLU A 127 17.07 -7.66 -2.41
C GLU A 127 15.64 -8.06 -2.75
N PHE A 128 14.73 -8.02 -1.76
CA PHE A 128 13.33 -8.36 -1.96
C PHE A 128 12.64 -7.35 -2.90
N PHE A 129 12.96 -6.06 -2.78
CA PHE A 129 12.33 -4.99 -3.55
C PHE A 129 13.10 -4.57 -4.82
N ALA A 130 14.24 -5.20 -5.13
CA ALA A 130 15.16 -4.79 -6.20
C ALA A 130 14.48 -4.58 -7.58
N ASN A 131 13.45 -5.39 -7.88
CA ASN A 131 12.74 -5.39 -9.15
C ASN A 131 11.35 -4.74 -9.07
N THR A 132 11.09 -3.93 -8.04
CA THR A 132 9.81 -3.26 -7.82
C THR A 132 9.87 -1.79 -8.21
N GLN A 133 8.93 -1.34 -9.03
CA GLN A 133 8.71 0.08 -9.29
C GLN A 133 7.68 0.63 -8.30
N PHE A 134 8.03 1.73 -7.63
CA PHE A 134 7.12 2.47 -6.76
C PHE A 134 6.66 3.74 -7.47
N LEU A 135 5.38 3.81 -7.79
CA LEU A 135 4.80 4.87 -8.62
C LEU A 135 3.69 5.59 -7.86
N ILE A 136 3.71 6.91 -7.90
CA ILE A 136 2.67 7.78 -7.35
C ILE A 136 1.44 7.63 -8.23
N ASP A 137 0.28 7.49 -7.59
CA ASP A 137 -1.01 7.56 -8.24
C ASP A 137 -1.17 8.88 -9.01
N ASP A 138 -1.68 8.83 -10.24
CA ASP A 138 -1.76 10.00 -11.11
C ASP A 138 -2.71 11.07 -10.56
N PHE A 139 -3.78 10.68 -9.86
CA PHE A 139 -4.75 11.62 -9.28
C PHE A 139 -4.13 12.45 -8.14
N HIS A 140 -3.33 11.81 -7.29
CA HIS A 140 -2.63 12.46 -6.20
C HIS A 140 -1.30 13.13 -6.61
N SER A 141 -0.84 12.92 -7.84
CA SER A 141 0.46 13.39 -8.33
C SER A 141 0.67 14.91 -8.22
N VAL A 142 -0.40 15.71 -8.31
CA VAL A 142 -0.33 17.19 -8.24
C VAL A 142 0.24 17.66 -6.90
N GLY A 143 0.04 16.90 -5.82
CA GLY A 143 0.59 17.22 -4.49
C GLY A 143 2.10 16.98 -4.35
N HIS A 144 2.75 16.36 -5.33
CA HIS A 144 4.13 15.87 -5.24
C HIS A 144 5.16 16.75 -5.95
N THR A 145 5.07 18.06 -5.80
CA THR A 145 5.90 19.04 -6.55
C THR A 145 7.42 18.90 -6.37
N ASN A 146 7.88 18.34 -5.25
CA ASN A 146 9.31 18.14 -4.94
C ASN A 146 9.77 16.68 -5.06
N CYS A 147 8.98 15.81 -5.69
CA CYS A 147 9.34 14.41 -5.88
C CYS A 147 10.09 14.19 -7.20
N SER A 148 10.95 13.17 -7.24
CA SER A 148 11.66 12.80 -8.47
C SER A 148 10.67 12.37 -9.57
N PRO A 149 10.85 12.78 -10.84
CA PRO A 149 10.04 12.30 -11.97
C PRO A 149 9.96 10.77 -12.09
N ALA A 150 10.97 10.06 -11.59
CA ALA A 150 11.01 8.60 -11.56
C ALA A 150 9.95 7.97 -10.64
N ALA A 151 9.39 8.73 -9.70
CA ALA A 151 8.31 8.25 -8.85
C ALA A 151 6.93 8.42 -9.51
N PHE A 152 6.79 9.06 -10.67
CA PHE A 152 5.47 9.35 -11.25
C PHE A 152 5.08 8.30 -12.28
N LEU A 153 3.86 7.77 -12.16
CA LEU A 153 3.26 6.87 -13.16
C LEU A 153 3.26 7.52 -14.55
N LYS A 154 2.85 8.79 -14.64
CA LYS A 154 2.79 9.54 -15.89
C LYS A 154 4.12 9.61 -16.63
N THR A 155 5.23 9.80 -15.91
CA THR A 155 6.58 9.77 -16.51
C THR A 155 6.86 8.41 -17.14
N HIS A 156 6.42 7.33 -16.50
CA HIS A 156 6.61 5.97 -17.01
C HIS A 156 5.70 5.67 -18.21
N CYS A 157 4.49 6.24 -18.26
CA CYS A 157 3.60 6.14 -19.41
C CYS A 157 4.22 6.72 -20.70
N ASN A 158 5.11 7.70 -20.58
CA ASN A 158 5.83 8.26 -21.73
C ASN A 158 6.83 7.26 -22.35
N VAL A 159 7.26 6.25 -21.59
CA VAL A 159 8.20 5.22 -22.04
C VAL A 159 7.47 3.92 -22.38
N ASP A 160 6.45 3.56 -21.60
CA ASP A 160 5.59 2.40 -21.84
C ASP A 160 4.12 2.83 -21.83
N ALA A 161 3.57 3.06 -23.02
CA ALA A 161 2.20 3.51 -23.20
C ALA A 161 1.15 2.55 -22.60
N ARG A 162 1.49 1.26 -22.38
CA ARG A 162 0.57 0.31 -21.75
C ARG A 162 0.25 0.66 -20.31
N LEU A 163 1.11 1.42 -19.65
CA LEU A 163 0.89 1.89 -18.28
C LEU A 163 -0.24 2.93 -18.20
N SER A 164 -0.58 3.58 -19.32
CA SER A 164 -1.71 4.52 -19.37
C SER A 164 -3.09 3.84 -19.23
N TYR A 165 -3.17 2.53 -19.48
CA TYR A 165 -4.39 1.75 -19.25
C TYR A 165 -4.60 1.38 -17.78
N ILE A 166 -3.61 1.62 -16.93
CA ILE A 166 -3.74 1.38 -15.50
C ILE A 166 -4.61 2.49 -14.91
N ASN A 167 -5.83 2.13 -14.48
CA ASN A 167 -6.70 3.05 -13.76
C ASN A 167 -6.18 3.25 -12.34
N SER A 168 -5.26 4.21 -12.15
CA SER A 168 -4.62 4.43 -10.86
C SER A 168 -5.56 4.91 -9.77
N SER A 169 -6.65 5.56 -10.16
CA SER A 169 -7.74 5.99 -9.28
C SER A 169 -8.72 4.86 -8.88
N ALA A 170 -8.59 3.65 -9.45
CA ALA A 170 -9.50 2.54 -9.15
C ALA A 170 -9.52 2.21 -7.65
N GLY A 171 -8.34 2.10 -7.04
CA GLY A 171 -8.20 1.81 -5.62
C GLY A 171 -8.84 2.88 -4.73
N GLU A 172 -8.75 4.16 -5.10
CA GLU A 172 -9.39 5.27 -4.36
C GLU A 172 -10.91 5.24 -4.52
N CYS A 173 -11.39 5.06 -5.74
CA CYS A 173 -12.82 4.94 -6.04
C CYS A 173 -13.44 3.76 -5.28
N GLU A 174 -12.74 2.63 -5.21
CA GLU A 174 -13.15 1.45 -4.46
C GLU A 174 -13.10 1.69 -2.94
N ASN A 175 -12.03 2.32 -2.47
CA ASN A 175 -11.93 2.75 -1.08
C ASN A 175 -13.06 3.71 -0.70
N SER A 176 -13.55 4.56 -1.61
CA SER A 176 -14.66 5.49 -1.30
C SER A 176 -15.92 4.75 -0.83
N GLY A 177 -16.11 3.51 -1.27
CA GLY A 177 -17.15 2.61 -0.77
C GLY A 177 -17.00 2.24 0.70
N LEU A 178 -15.76 2.21 1.23
CA LEU A 178 -15.46 1.93 2.63
C LEU A 178 -15.99 3.03 3.56
N GLY A 179 -16.12 4.26 3.08
CA GLY A 179 -16.74 5.36 3.84
C GLY A 179 -18.21 5.10 4.21
N ARG A 180 -18.87 4.13 3.55
CA ARG A 180 -20.24 3.69 3.85
C ARG A 180 -20.31 2.61 4.93
N ILE A 181 -19.17 2.02 5.30
CA ILE A 181 -19.11 1.06 6.39
C ILE A 181 -19.42 1.82 7.67
N ARG A 182 -20.62 1.57 8.23
CA ARG A 182 -21.08 2.25 9.44
C ARG A 182 -20.16 1.90 10.60
N LYS A 183 -19.81 2.92 11.37
CA LYS A 183 -19.24 2.76 12.70
C LYS A 183 -20.31 2.05 13.54
N LEU A 184 -20.02 0.83 13.97
CA LEU A 184 -20.74 0.22 15.10
C LEU A 184 -20.32 0.95 16.37
#